data_AF-A0A8J6NRU8-F1
#
_entry.id   AF-A0A8J6NRU8-F1
#
_cell.length_a   1.000
_cell.length_b   1.000
_cell.length_c   1.000
_cell.angle_alpha   90.00
_cell.angle_beta   90.00
_cell.angle_gamma   90.00
#
_symmetry.space_group_name_H-M   'P 1'
#
loop_
_entity.id
_entity.type
_entity.pdbx_description
1 polymer ?
#
loop_
_entity_poly.entity_id
_entity_poly.type
_entity_poly.pdbx_seq_one_letter_code
_entity_poly.pdbx_strand_id
1 'polypeptide(L)' 'MPVEKLDKRFGVTTVEKGFITSEQLFDAMKLQITEDLEPVGHRLLGEILLDEGHITAEQINEVLEAMEEAIKL' A
#
# COMPACT_ATOMS: atom_id res chain seq x y z
N MET A 1 0.79 12.00 -10.92
CA MET A 1 1.94 11.18 -10.46
C MET A 1 1.74 9.78 -11.02
N PRO A 2 2.80 9.05 -11.44
CA PRO A 2 2.66 7.65 -11.80
C PRO A 2 2.23 6.81 -10.59
N VAL A 3 1.35 5.83 -10.80
CA VAL A 3 0.77 4.95 -9.75
C VAL A 3 1.85 4.32 -8.89
N GLU A 4 2.94 3.86 -9.51
CA GLU A 4 4.11 3.26 -8.85
C GLU A 4 4.76 4.17 -7.79
N LYS A 5 4.73 5.51 -7.99
CA LYS A 5 5.25 6.47 -7.00
C LYS A 5 4.32 6.61 -5.80
N LEU A 6 3.01 6.45 -5.99
CA LEU A 6 2.03 6.45 -4.90
C LEU A 6 2.13 5.18 -4.09
N ASP A 7 2.24 4.01 -4.73
CA ASP A 7 2.40 2.72 -4.06
C ASP A 7 3.65 2.68 -3.19
N LYS A 8 4.78 3.18 -3.71
CA LYS A 8 6.02 3.29 -2.92
C LYS A 8 5.83 4.18 -1.69
N ARG A 9 5.20 5.35 -1.85
CA ARG A 9 4.96 6.27 -0.71
C ARG A 9 4.02 5.66 0.31
N PHE A 10 2.96 5.01 -0.16
CA PHE A 10 2.00 4.31 0.68
C PHE A 10 2.72 3.24 1.49
N GLY A 11 3.41 2.30 0.84
CA GLY A 11 4.11 1.21 1.52
C GLY A 11 5.12 1.68 2.57
N VAL A 12 5.94 2.68 2.25
CA VAL A 12 6.90 3.26 3.22
C VAL A 12 6.17 3.87 4.41
N THR A 13 5.14 4.68 4.18
CA THR A 13 4.38 5.35 5.26
C THR A 13 3.69 4.32 6.16
N THR A 14 3.15 3.26 5.59
CA THR A 14 2.48 2.18 6.33
C THR A 14 3.43 1.42 7.26
N VAL A 15 4.67 1.16 6.81
CA VAL A 15 5.72 0.55 7.64
C VAL A 15 6.22 1.53 8.71
N GLU A 16 6.43 2.80 8.37
CA GLU A 16 6.87 3.83 9.33
C GLU A 16 5.86 4.06 10.46
N LYS A 17 4.56 3.94 10.16
CA LYS A 17 3.49 3.97 11.17
C LYS A 17 3.39 2.69 12.01
N GLY A 18 4.08 1.62 11.64
CA GLY A 18 4.08 0.34 12.35
C GLY A 18 2.80 -0.49 12.16
N PHE A 19 2.01 -0.20 11.12
CA PHE A 19 0.78 -0.94 10.83
C PHE A 19 1.05 -2.30 10.20
N ILE A 20 2.11 -2.38 9.39
CA ILE A 20 2.58 -3.61 8.78
C ILE A 20 4.08 -3.76 8.98
N THR A 21 4.60 -4.97 8.83
CA THR A 21 6.03 -5.25 8.77
C THR A 21 6.58 -5.06 7.35
N SER A 22 7.90 -4.88 7.23
CA SER A 22 8.57 -4.85 5.92
C SER A 22 8.40 -6.17 5.14
N GLU A 23 8.21 -7.29 5.83
CA GLU A 23 7.95 -8.60 5.21
C GLU A 23 6.55 -8.65 4.60
N GLN A 24 5.52 -8.22 5.34
CA GLN A 24 4.15 -8.09 4.83
C GLN A 24 4.07 -7.14 3.64
N LEU A 25 4.79 -6.01 3.70
CA LEU A 25 4.90 -5.10 2.56
C LEU A 25 5.51 -5.79 1.34
N PHE A 26 6.60 -6.53 1.53
CA PHE A 26 7.29 -7.21 0.44
C PHE A 26 6.42 -8.29 -0.21
N ASP A 27 5.68 -9.07 0.58
CA ASP A 27 4.80 -10.11 0.05
C ASP A 27 3.59 -9.52 -0.69
N ALA A 28 2.98 -8.45 -0.17
CA ALA A 28 1.93 -7.72 -0.88
C ALA A 28 2.42 -7.15 -2.21
N MET A 29 3.65 -6.60 -2.27
CA MET A 29 4.25 -6.10 -3.52
C MET A 29 4.50 -7.22 -4.54
N LYS A 30 4.94 -8.41 -4.10
CA LYS A 30 5.09 -9.57 -5.00
C LYS A 30 3.75 -9.98 -5.58
N LEU A 31 2.71 -10.02 -4.75
CA LEU A 31 1.37 -10.39 -5.19
C LEU A 31 0.84 -9.38 -6.21
N GLN A 32 0.98 -8.08 -5.95
CA GLN A 32 0.61 -7.01 -6.88
C GLN A 32 1.27 -7.19 -8.25
N ILE A 33 2.60 -7.42 -8.27
CA ILE A 33 3.35 -7.65 -9.51
C ILE A 33 2.88 -8.92 -10.23
N THR A 34 2.57 -9.98 -9.47
CA THR A 34 2.11 -11.25 -10.05
C THR A 34 0.74 -11.09 -10.70
N GLU A 35 -0.18 -10.37 -10.07
CA GLU A 35 -1.52 -10.11 -10.58
C GLU A 35 -1.53 -9.16 -11.78
N ASP A 36 -0.60 -8.20 -11.84
CA ASP A 36 -0.44 -7.30 -12.99
C ASP A 36 -0.04 -8.02 -14.29
N LEU A 37 0.53 -9.22 -14.16
CA LEU A 37 0.87 -10.09 -15.29
C LEU A 37 -0.32 -10.96 -15.73
N GLU A 38 -1.39 -11.01 -14.93
CA GLU A 38 -2.59 -11.80 -15.20
C GLU A 38 -3.76 -10.93 -15.72
N PRO A 39 -4.74 -11.53 -16.43
CA PRO A 39 -5.92 -10.80 -16.90
C PRO A 39 -6.91 -10.42 -15.78
N VAL A 40 -6.58 -10.71 -14.51
CA VAL A 40 -7.42 -10.48 -13.33
C VAL A 40 -7.50 -8.98 -12.97
N GLY A 41 -6.53 -8.17 -13.43
CA GLY A 41 -6.51 -6.72 -13.27
C GLY A 41 -5.57 -6.26 -12.15
N HIS A 42 -5.23 -4.96 -12.18
CA HIS A 42 -4.32 -4.33 -11.21
C HIS A 42 -5.05 -4.00 -9.92
N ARG A 43 -4.64 -4.61 -8.80
CA ARG A 43 -5.06 -4.21 -7.45
C ARG A 43 -4.09 -3.20 -6.86
N LEU A 44 -4.62 -2.32 -6.01
CA LEU A 44 -3.79 -1.40 -5.24
C LEU A 44 -3.12 -2.13 -4.07
N LEU A 45 -1.92 -1.69 -3.68
CA LEU A 45 -1.18 -2.30 -2.58
C LEU A 45 -1.97 -2.28 -1.25
N GLY A 46 -2.73 -1.20 -1.00
CA GLY A 46 -3.60 -1.10 0.18
C GLY A 46 -4.77 -2.09 0.17
N GLU A 47 -5.28 -2.44 -1.00
CA GLU A 47 -6.34 -3.47 -1.15
C GLU A 47 -5.80 -4.86 -0.81
N ILE A 48 -4.61 -5.19 -1.32
CA ILE A 48 -3.95 -6.47 -1.04
C ILE A 48 -3.73 -6.65 0.46
N LEU A 49 -3.14 -5.64 1.12
CA LEU A 49 -2.87 -5.68 2.56
C LEU A 49 -4.15 -5.78 3.40
N LEU A 50 -5.26 -5.21 2.93
CA LEU A 50 -6.56 -5.29 3.59
C LEU A 50 -7.14 -6.71 3.46
N ASP A 51 -7.10 -7.28 2.26
CA ASP A 51 -7.59 -8.63 1.97
C ASP A 51 -6.78 -9.70 2.73
N GLU A 52 -5.47 -9.50 2.90
CA GLU A 52 -4.62 -10.38 3.71
C GLU A 52 -4.78 -10.16 5.23
N GLY A 53 -5.57 -9.18 5.65
CA GLY A 53 -5.81 -8.86 7.05
C GLY A 53 -4.60 -8.26 7.78
N HIS A 54 -3.64 -7.71 7.03
CA HIS A 54 -2.43 -7.08 7.56
C HIS A 54 -2.66 -5.63 7.97
N ILE A 55 -3.64 -4.97 7.36
CA ILE A 55 -4.04 -3.60 7.68
C ILE A 55 -5.56 -3.50 7.79
N THR A 56 -6.04 -2.47 8.49
CA THR A 56 -7.47 -2.13 8.56
C THR A 56 -7.81 -0.93 7.66
N ALA A 57 -9.07 -0.79 7.29
CA ALA A 57 -9.53 0.37 6.50
C ALA A 57 -9.26 1.72 7.22
N GLU A 58 -9.35 1.74 8.55
CA GLU A 58 -9.05 2.92 9.37
C GLU A 58 -7.58 3.31 9.28
N GLN A 59 -6.68 2.33 9.36
CA GLN A 59 -5.24 2.54 9.19
C GLN A 59 -4.88 2.97 7.75
N ILE A 60 -5.57 2.44 6.73
CA ILE A 60 -5.42 2.90 5.34
C ILE A 60 -5.75 4.39 5.24
N ASN A 61 -6.90 4.81 5.80
CA ASN A 61 -7.28 6.23 5.78
C ASN A 61 -6.23 7.11 6.47
N GLU A 62 -5.69 6.68 7.61
CA GLU A 62 -4.63 7.41 8.31
C GLU A 62 -3.33 7.55 7.47
N VAL A 63 -2.98 6.52 6.70
CA VAL A 63 -1.84 6.58 5.77
C VAL A 63 -2.13 7.59 4.64
N LEU A 64 -3.33 7.55 4.07
CA LEU A 64 -3.72 8.45 2.97
C LEU A 64 -3.73 9.92 3.43
N GLU A 65 -4.27 10.20 4.62
CA GLU A 65 -4.23 11.54 5.24
C GLU A 65 -2.78 12.03 5.42
N ALA A 66 -1.90 11.19 5.97
CA ALA A 66 -0.48 11.53 6.12
C ALA A 66 0.22 11.80 4.78
N MET A 67 -0.16 11.08 3.72
CA MET A 67 0.36 11.30 2.37
C MET A 67 -0.10 12.62 1.75
N GLU A 68 -1.32 13.08 2.05
CA GLU A 68 -1.86 14.37 1.60
C GLU A 68 -1.25 15.56 2.35
N GLU A 69 -1.05 15.45 3.66
CA GLU A 69 -0.41 16.51 4.47
C GLU A 69 1.03 16.78 4.01
N ALA A 70 1.78 15.73 3.67
CA ALA A 70 3.13 15.84 3.15
C ALA A 70 3.22 16.54 1.77
N ILE A 71 2.11 16.74 1.05
CA ILE A 71 2.06 17.45 -0.24
C ILE A 71 1.79 18.96 -0.05
N LYS A 72 1.30 19.37 1.12
CA LYS A 72 0.92 20.77 1.41
C LYS A 72 2.06 21.62 2.02
N LEU A 73 3.25 21.05 2.20
CA LEU A 73 4.48 21.71 2.66
C LEU A 73 5.40 22.02 1.47
#